data_AF-A0A432TLQ2-F1
#
_entry.id   AF-A0A432TLQ2-F1
#
_cell.length_a   1.000
_cell.length_b   1.000
_cell.length_c   1.000
_cell.angle_alpha   90.00
_cell.angle_beta   90.00
_cell.angle_gamma   90.00
#
_symmetry.space_group_name_H-M   'P 1'
#
loop_
_entity.id
_entity.type
_entity.pdbx_description
1 polymer ?
#
loop_
_entity_poly.entity_id
_entity_poly.type
_entity_poly.pdbx_seq_one_letter_code
_entity_poly.pdbx_strand_id
1 'polypeptide(L)'
;PKHVALLSTLKPGEVRVETDKGVESIYVSGGIVEVQPDVVTIFSDTAIRAHDLDESKALEAKQRAEEAMANSDNGHDVGTTQAALAEAMAQLQMISKMRGKKL
;
A
#
# COMPACT_ATOMS: atom_id res chain seq x y z
N PRO A 1 -2.75 20.12 10.28
CA PRO A 1 -1.58 20.48 11.14
C PRO A 1 -1.95 20.43 12.64
N LYS A 2 -0.99 20.17 13.54
CA LYS A 2 -1.21 19.98 15.00
C LYS A 2 -2.14 18.82 15.36
N HIS A 3 -1.84 17.64 14.80
CA HIS A 3 -2.59 16.45 15.13
C HIS A 3 -2.22 15.94 16.54
N VAL A 4 -3.16 15.28 17.22
CA VAL A 4 -2.85 14.58 18.47
C VAL A 4 -1.85 13.46 18.19
N ALA A 5 -0.92 13.26 19.12
CA ALA A 5 0.06 12.18 19.01
C ALA A 5 -0.66 10.83 18.92
N LEU A 6 -0.31 10.03 17.91
CA LEU A 6 -0.96 8.75 17.62
C LEU A 6 0.07 7.76 17.11
N LEU A 7 0.01 6.53 17.62
CA LEU A 7 0.72 5.38 17.08
C LEU A 7 -0.31 4.35 16.63
N SER A 8 -0.25 3.90 15.38
CA SER A 8 -1.21 2.94 14.83
C SER A 8 -0.60 2.07 13.74
N THR A 9 -1.19 0.90 13.51
CA THR A 9 -0.85 0.06 12.36
C THR A 9 -1.54 0.58 11.11
N LEU A 10 -0.82 0.56 9.99
CA LEU A 10 -1.31 0.96 8.68
C LEU A 10 -1.56 -0.28 7.81
N LYS A 11 -2.76 -0.34 7.22
CA LYS A 11 -3.07 -1.35 6.20
C LYS A 11 -2.41 -0.96 4.86
N PRO A 12 -2.09 -1.94 3.99
CA PRO A 12 -1.62 -1.65 2.64
C PRO A 12 -2.60 -0.74 1.89
N GLY A 13 -2.08 0.28 1.19
CA GLY A 13 -2.95 1.24 0.50
C GLY A 13 -2.28 2.49 -0.04
N GLU A 14 -3.13 3.43 -0.45
CA GLU A 14 -2.75 4.76 -0.93
C GLU A 14 -2.52 5.73 0.25
N VAL A 15 -1.34 6.32 0.30
CA VAL A 15 -1.05 7.52 1.08
C VAL A 15 -1.02 8.71 0.12
N ARG A 16 -1.93 9.67 0.35
CA ARG A 16 -2.03 10.89 -0.43
C ARG A 16 -1.43 12.05 0.37
N VAL A 17 -0.42 12.70 -0.19
CA VAL A 17 0.27 13.85 0.40
C VAL A 17 -0.10 15.09 -0.41
N GLU A 18 -0.72 16.08 0.25
CA GLU A 18 -1.07 17.35 -0.36
C GLU A 18 -0.06 18.41 0.06
N THR A 19 0.61 19.00 -0.93
CA THR A 19 1.63 20.04 -0.74
C THR A 19 1.27 21.28 -1.55
N ASP A 20 1.94 22.41 -1.30
CA ASP A 20 1.78 23.63 -2.10
C ASP A 20 2.14 23.43 -3.58
N LYS A 21 2.89 22.37 -3.90
CA LYS A 21 3.30 22.00 -5.27
C LYS A 21 2.33 21.04 -5.96
N GLY A 22 1.29 20.58 -5.25
CA GLY A 22 0.29 19.65 -5.75
C GLY A 22 0.13 18.40 -4.89
N VAL A 23 -0.64 17.45 -5.41
CA VAL A 23 -0.98 16.19 -4.75
C VAL A 23 -0.05 15.09 -5.21
N GLU A 24 0.70 14.51 -4.28
CA GLU A 24 1.49 13.30 -4.48
C GLU A 24 0.77 12.09 -3.91
N SER A 25 0.88 10.98 -4.63
CA SER A 25 0.25 9.72 -4.27
C SER A 25 1.35 8.67 -4.13
N ILE A 26 1.36 7.95 -3.01
CA ILE A 26 2.37 6.95 -2.66
C ILE A 26 1.63 5.68 -2.27
N TYR A 27 1.99 4.57 -2.91
CA TYR A 27 1.56 3.26 -2.44
C TYR A 27 2.47 2.82 -1.29
N VAL A 28 1.87 2.29 -0.23
CA VAL A 28 2.58 1.68 0.89
C VAL A 28 2.05 0.27 1.13
N SER A 29 2.93 -0.69 1.37
CA SER A 29 2.55 -2.08 1.65
C SER A 29 1.94 -2.27 3.05
N GLY A 30 1.89 -1.22 3.87
CA GLY A 30 1.43 -1.28 5.25
C GLY A 30 2.55 -0.97 6.23
N GLY A 31 2.31 -1.18 7.52
CA GLY A 31 3.33 -1.02 8.56
C GLY A 31 2.82 -0.26 9.78
N ILE A 32 3.59 0.70 10.28
CA ILE A 32 3.24 1.51 11.46
C ILE A 32 3.33 2.99 11.11
N VAL A 33 2.33 3.76 11.54
CA VAL A 33 2.34 5.21 11.46
C VAL A 33 2.46 5.83 12.85
N GLU A 34 3.40 6.75 12.96
CA GLU A 34 3.59 7.62 14.12
C GLU A 34 3.24 9.05 13.72
N VAL A 35 2.29 9.65 14.42
CA VAL A 35 1.87 11.03 14.24
C VAL A 35 2.34 11.82 15.45
N GLN A 36 3.06 12.90 15.21
CA GLN A 36 3.42 13.93 16.18
C GLN A 36 2.79 15.27 15.75
N PRO A 37 2.78 16.30 16.60
CA PRO A 37 2.13 17.59 16.27
C PRO A 37 2.64 18.24 14.99
N ASP A 38 3.93 18.08 14.69
CA ASP A 38 4.61 18.74 13.57
C ASP A 38 5.10 17.76 12.48
N VAL A 39 5.18 16.45 12.79
CA VAL A 39 5.72 15.44 11.87
C VAL A 39 4.88 14.15 11.88
N VAL A 40 4.74 13.53 10.72
CA VAL A 40 4.14 12.19 10.56
C VAL A 40 5.17 11.28 9.93
N THR A 41 5.45 10.15 10.57
CA THR A 41 6.43 9.15 10.14
C THR A 41 5.70 7.85 9.85
N ILE A 42 5.92 7.28 8.67
CA ILE A 42 5.38 5.97 8.28
C ILE A 42 6.55 5.02 8.11
N PHE A 43 6.59 3.98 8.93
CA PHE A 43 7.50 2.85 8.80
C PHE A 43 6.81 1.78 7.98
N SER A 44 7.32 1.50 6.78
CA SER A 44 6.77 0.53 5.84
C SER A 44 7.88 -0.26 5.18
N ASP A 45 7.62 -1.54 4.90
CA ASP A 45 8.57 -2.40 4.19
C ASP A 45 8.72 -1.99 2.72
N THR A 46 7.67 -1.42 2.12
CA THR A 46 7.70 -0.93 0.74
C THR A 46 6.86 0.33 0.58
N ALA A 47 7.48 1.38 0.02
CA ALA A 47 6.83 2.62 -0.35
C ALA A 47 7.22 3.01 -1.79
N ILE A 48 6.25 3.10 -2.69
CA ILE A 48 6.46 3.35 -4.12
C ILE A 48 5.63 4.57 -4.54
N ARG A 49 6.26 5.54 -5.20
CA ARG A 49 5.56 6.72 -5.72
C ARG A 49 4.66 6.34 -6.88
N ALA A 50 3.53 7.01 -7.01
CA ALA A 50 2.54 6.81 -8.07
C ALA A 50 3.13 6.78 -9.49
N HIS A 51 4.09 7.67 -9.78
CA HIS A 51 4.70 7.77 -11.10
C HIS A 51 5.74 6.67 -11.38
N ASP A 52 6.25 6.02 -10.34
CA ASP A 52 7.20 4.90 -10.43
C ASP A 52 6.49 3.53 -10.29
N LEU A 53 5.16 3.54 -10.14
CA LEU A 53 4.38 2.33 -9.97
C LEU A 53 4.22 1.62 -11.32
N ASP A 54 4.96 0.53 -11.48
CA ASP A 54 4.92 -0.32 -12.67
C ASP A 54 3.76 -1.32 -12.59
N GLU A 55 2.77 -1.16 -13.48
CA GLU A 55 1.57 -2.00 -13.56
C GLU A 55 1.92 -3.49 -13.73
N SER A 56 3.01 -3.80 -14.45
CA SER A 56 3.48 -5.18 -14.63
C SER A 56 3.94 -5.79 -13.31
N LYS A 57 4.65 -5.03 -12.46
CA LYS A 57 5.11 -5.53 -11.15
C LYS A 57 3.95 -5.75 -10.18
N ALA A 58 2.93 -4.90 -10.23
CA ALA A 58 1.73 -5.08 -9.42
C ALA A 58 0.93 -6.33 -9.83
N LEU A 59 0.84 -6.59 -11.13
CA LEU A 59 0.24 -7.81 -11.68
C LEU A 59 1.02 -9.08 -11.30
N GLU A 60 2.35 -9.04 -11.36
CA GLU A 60 3.21 -10.15 -10.95
C GLU A 60 3.12 -10.41 -9.43
N ALA A 61 3.04 -9.36 -8.61
CA ALA A 61 2.84 -9.50 -7.17
C ALA A 61 1.48 -10.14 -6.85
N LYS A 62 0.42 -9.77 -7.59
CA LYS A 62 -0.88 -10.42 -7.50
C LYS A 62 -0.81 -11.90 -7.88
N GLN A 63 -0.22 -12.23 -9.03
CA GLN A 63 -0.09 -13.62 -9.48
C GLN A 63 0.67 -14.47 -8.47
N ARG A 64 1.79 -13.97 -7.94
CA ARG A 64 2.54 -14.68 -6.89
C ARG A 64 1.74 -14.88 -5.60
N ALA A 65 0.95 -13.89 -5.19
CA ALA A 65 0.09 -14.03 -4.02
C ALA A 65 -1.05 -15.03 -4.27
N GLU A 66 -1.67 -15.02 -5.46
CA GLU A 66 -2.70 -15.99 -5.85
C GLU A 66 -2.14 -17.42 -5.97
N GLU A 67 -0.95 -17.60 -6.54
CA GLU A 67 -0.25 -18.88 -6.62
C GLU A 67 0.15 -19.41 -5.24
N ALA A 68 0.61 -18.53 -4.35
CA ALA A 68 0.90 -18.88 -2.96
C ALA A 68 -0.37 -19.31 -2.20
N MET A 69 -1.53 -18.69 -2.50
CA MET A 69 -2.81 -19.10 -1.90
C MET A 69 -3.27 -20.45 -2.42
N ALA A 70 -3.11 -20.68 -3.73
CA ALA A 70 -3.48 -21.94 -4.37
C ALA A 70 -2.61 -23.12 -3.90
N ASN A 71 -1.33 -22.87 -3.58
CA ASN A 71 -0.39 -23.89 -3.10
C ASN A 71 -0.40 -24.07 -1.57
N SER A 72 -1.14 -23.25 -0.82
CA SER A 72 -1.23 -23.32 0.65
C SER A 72 -2.19 -24.43 1.12
N ASP A 73 -1.89 -25.69 0.80
CA ASP A 73 -2.68 -26.87 1.20
C ASP A 73 -2.31 -27.39 2.61
N ASN A 74 -1.35 -26.75 3.30
CA ASN A 74 -0.78 -27.23 4.55
C ASN A 74 -0.83 -26.20 5.68
N GLY A 75 -2.02 -25.70 6.04
CA GLY A 75 -2.42 -25.22 7.38
C GLY A 75 -1.61 -24.14 8.13
N HIS A 76 -0.43 -23.72 7.65
CA HIS A 76 0.52 -22.91 8.40
C HIS A 76 0.77 -21.51 7.80
N ASP A 77 0.26 -21.20 6.60
CA ASP A 77 0.64 -19.96 5.89
C ASP A 77 -0.56 -19.16 5.32
N VAL A 78 -1.78 -19.42 5.78
CA VAL A 78 -2.98 -18.74 5.27
C VAL A 78 -2.98 -17.24 5.60
N GLY A 79 -2.44 -16.86 6.76
CA GLY A 79 -2.44 -15.46 7.22
C GLY A 79 -1.46 -14.54 6.47
N THR A 80 -0.24 -15.03 6.19
CA THR A 80 0.78 -14.32 5.41
C THR A 80 0.33 -14.16 3.96
N THR A 81 -0.29 -15.20 3.41
CA THR A 81 -0.76 -15.18 2.02
C THR A 81 -1.97 -14.26 1.83
N GLN A 82 -2.87 -14.20 2.82
CA GLN A 82 -3.99 -13.25 2.79
C GLN A 82 -3.50 -11.79 2.88
N ALA A 83 -2.44 -11.52 3.64
CA ALA A 83 -1.81 -10.20 3.69
C ALA A 83 -1.19 -9.81 2.34
N ALA A 84 -0.45 -10.74 1.71
CA ALA A 84 0.13 -10.53 0.38
C ALA A 84 -0.94 -10.28 -0.70
N LEU A 85 -2.08 -10.98 -0.63
CA LEU A 85 -3.19 -10.74 -1.55
C LEU A 85 -3.84 -9.37 -1.31
N ALA A 86 -4.01 -8.96 -0.06
CA ALA A 86 -4.51 -7.62 0.28
C ALA A 86 -3.57 -6.51 -0.24
N GLU A 87 -2.26 -6.70 -0.13
CA GLU A 87 -1.26 -5.79 -0.69
C GLU A 87 -1.39 -5.63 -2.21
N ALA A 88 -1.48 -6.75 -2.93
CA ALA A 88 -1.57 -6.76 -4.39
C ALA A 88 -2.89 -6.14 -4.90
N MET A 89 -4.01 -6.43 -4.23
CA MET A 89 -5.30 -5.80 -4.54
C MET A 89 -5.27 -4.29 -4.34
N ALA A 90 -4.61 -3.82 -3.28
CA ALA A 90 -4.45 -2.39 -3.01
C ALA A 90 -3.62 -1.68 -4.10
N GLN A 91 -2.55 -2.33 -4.62
CA GLN A 91 -1.78 -1.80 -5.75
C GLN A 91 -2.62 -1.65 -7.02
N LEU A 92 -3.44 -2.65 -7.34
CA LEU A 92 -4.29 -2.60 -8.53
C LEU A 92 -5.41 -1.57 -8.43
N GLN A 93 -6.02 -1.41 -7.25
CA GLN A 93 -7.00 -0.34 -7.02
C GLN A 93 -6.38 1.04 -7.21
N MET A 94 -5.15 1.22 -6.74
CA MET A 94 -4.38 2.46 -6.91
C MET A 94 -4.16 2.77 -8.40
N ILE A 95 -3.68 1.80 -9.18
CA ILE A 95 -3.43 1.93 -10.62
C ILE A 95 -4.74 2.23 -11.37
N SER A 96 -5.82 1.52 -11.06
CA SER A 96 -7.14 1.74 -11.67
C SER A 96 -7.67 3.14 -11.39
N LYS A 97 -7.52 3.63 -10.16
CA LYS A 97 -7.93 4.98 -9.75
C LYS A 97 -7.11 6.08 -10.45
N MET A 98 -5.82 5.85 -10.70
CA MET A 98 -4.99 6.76 -11.51
C MET A 98 -5.42 6.79 -12.97
N ARG A 99 -5.79 5.63 -13.55
CA ARG A 99 -6.36 5.56 -14.90
C ARG A 99 -7.73 6.24 -15.00
N GLY A 100 -8.59 6.10 -14.00
CA GLY A 100 -9.93 6.70 -13.95
C GLY A 100 -9.95 8.21 -13.70
N LYS A 101 -8.85 8.80 -13.21
CA LYS A 101 -8.72 10.25 -12.95
C LYS A 101 -8.25 11.06 -14.17
N LYS A 102 -8.07 10.42 -15.34
CA LYS A 102 -8.09 11.11 -16.63
C LYS A 102 -9.55 11.37 -17.02
N LEU A 103 -10.14 12.45 -16.51
CA LEU A 103 -11.27 13.20 -17.08
C LEU A 103 -11.36 14.55 -16.37
#